data_AF-A0A3N6J7H4-F1
#
_entry.id   AF-A0A3N6J7H4-F1
#
_cell.length_a   1.000
_cell.length_b   1.000
_cell.length_c   1.000
_cell.angle_alpha   90.00
_cell.angle_beta   90.00
_cell.angle_gamma   90.00
#
_symmetry.space_group_name_H-M   'P 1'
#
loop_
_entity.id
_entity.type
_entity.pdbx_description
1 polymer ?
#
loop_
_entity_poly.entity_id
_entity_poly.type
_entity_poly.pdbx_seq_one_letter_code
_entity_poly.pdbx_strand_id
1 'polypeptide(L)'
;MPDAPSPHEVLDQIAADSRDLRLSLRNAPVDCARVLTARVVEAQALATAALHLFLALEREVPRDPSTHLFRLGCVARTAKAAQDASAELTAALTRAIENQQRRADAATSSPVLLRPTPQQFVASAADLLDGLPALCDALRRDHQPPAAPAPAR
;
A
#
# COMPACT_ATOMS: atom_id res chain seq x y z
N MET A 1 -23.21 -20.19 -2.61
CA MET A 1 -22.63 -18.84 -2.79
C MET A 1 -21.64 -18.66 -1.66
N PRO A 2 -20.36 -18.37 -1.91
CA PRO A 2 -19.46 -18.05 -0.81
C PRO A 2 -19.93 -16.73 -0.19
N ASP A 3 -19.97 -16.67 1.14
CA ASP A 3 -20.26 -15.42 1.86
C ASP A 3 -19.23 -14.37 1.46
N ALA A 4 -19.69 -13.13 1.25
CA ALA A 4 -18.79 -12.02 0.98
C ALA A 4 -17.93 -11.79 2.22
N PRO A 5 -16.60 -11.60 2.06
CA PRO A 5 -15.71 -11.38 3.20
C PRO A 5 -16.17 -10.15 3.97
N SER A 6 -16.14 -10.26 5.29
CA SER A 6 -16.52 -9.16 6.16
C SER A 6 -15.56 -7.97 5.98
N PRO A 7 -16.00 -6.72 6.23
CA PRO A 7 -15.12 -5.55 6.17
C PRO A 7 -13.84 -5.69 7.01
N HIS A 8 -13.87 -6.48 8.08
CA HIS A 8 -12.72 -6.77 8.93
C HIS A 8 -11.70 -7.69 8.26
N GLU A 9 -12.17 -8.76 7.63
CA GLU A 9 -11.29 -9.67 6.87
C GLU A 9 -10.59 -8.92 5.72
N VAL A 10 -11.32 -8.02 5.05
CA VAL A 10 -10.75 -7.18 3.99
C VAL A 10 -9.70 -6.22 4.55
N LEU A 11 -9.95 -5.61 5.72
CA LEU A 11 -8.96 -4.76 6.40
C LEU A 11 -7.70 -5.52 6.79
N ASP A 12 -7.85 -6.74 7.32
CA ASP A 12 -6.74 -7.59 7.71
C ASP A 12 -5.89 -8.00 6.51
N GLN A 13 -6.54 -8.31 5.38
CA GLN A 13 -5.88 -8.61 4.12
C GLN A 13 -5.10 -7.39 3.60
N ILE A 14 -5.71 -6.20 3.58
CA ILE A 14 -5.05 -4.95 3.18
C ILE A 14 -3.82 -4.67 4.06
N ALA A 15 -3.92 -4.92 5.37
CA ALA A 15 -2.81 -4.75 6.30
C ALA A 15 -1.67 -5.75 6.04
N ALA A 16 -2.00 -7.00 5.70
CA ALA A 16 -1.02 -8.02 5.34
C ALA A 16 -0.34 -7.67 4.01
N ASP A 17 -1.11 -7.40 2.97
CA ASP A 17 -0.61 -7.08 1.62
C ASP A 17 0.28 -5.83 1.63
N SER A 18 -0.12 -4.78 2.35
CA SER A 18 0.70 -3.57 2.48
C SER A 18 2.03 -3.84 3.20
N ARG A 19 2.02 -4.69 4.24
CA ARG A 19 3.24 -5.08 4.96
C ARG A 19 4.16 -5.89 4.05
N ASP A 20 3.62 -6.86 3.33
CA ASP A 20 4.39 -7.76 2.46
C ASP A 20 5.00 -6.99 1.29
N LEU A 21 4.22 -6.12 0.65
CA LEU A 21 4.71 -5.23 -0.40
C LEU A 21 5.84 -4.34 0.13
N ARG A 22 5.64 -3.66 1.27
CA ARG A 22 6.67 -2.81 1.88
C ARG A 22 7.95 -3.57 2.20
N LEU A 23 7.84 -4.75 2.81
CA LEU A 23 8.99 -5.61 3.11
C LEU A 23 9.71 -6.01 1.83
N SER A 24 8.97 -6.35 0.77
CA SER A 24 9.59 -6.65 -0.51
C SER A 24 10.32 -5.45 -1.10
N LEU A 25 9.76 -4.24 -1.02
CA LEU A 25 10.40 -3.04 -1.57
C LEU A 25 11.69 -2.69 -0.81
N ARG A 26 11.73 -2.93 0.51
CA ARG A 26 12.92 -2.68 1.34
C ARG A 26 14.02 -3.72 1.16
N ASN A 27 13.67 -4.98 0.90
CA ASN A 27 14.61 -6.09 0.94
C ASN A 27 15.06 -6.60 -0.44
N ALA A 28 14.34 -6.29 -1.52
CA ALA A 28 14.66 -6.78 -2.86
C ALA A 28 15.33 -5.68 -3.70
N PRO A 29 16.50 -5.95 -4.31
CA PRO A 29 17.07 -5.04 -5.28
C PRO A 29 16.17 -4.99 -6.52
N VAL A 30 15.90 -3.78 -7.00
CA VAL A 30 14.91 -3.56 -8.06
C VAL A 30 15.63 -3.43 -9.40
N ASP A 31 16.20 -4.56 -9.82
CA ASP A 31 17.18 -4.59 -10.90
C ASP A 31 16.57 -4.83 -12.28
N CYS A 32 15.29 -5.24 -12.36
CA CYS A 32 14.65 -5.51 -13.64
C CYS A 32 13.21 -4.98 -13.71
N ALA A 33 12.84 -4.52 -14.91
CA ALA A 33 11.53 -3.97 -15.23
C ALA A 33 10.38 -4.93 -14.85
N ARG A 34 10.57 -6.24 -15.01
CA ARG A 34 9.57 -7.26 -14.66
C ARG A 34 9.20 -7.23 -13.18
N VAL A 35 10.19 -7.09 -12.28
CA VAL A 35 9.95 -6.98 -10.84
C VAL A 35 9.19 -5.69 -10.54
N LEU A 36 9.60 -4.57 -11.13
CA LEU A 36 8.89 -3.29 -10.99
C LEU A 36 7.44 -3.36 -11.45
N THR A 37 7.17 -3.98 -12.60
CA THR A 37 5.80 -4.16 -13.09
C THR A 37 4.97 -4.96 -12.09
N ALA A 38 5.50 -6.04 -11.52
CA ALA A 38 4.79 -6.80 -10.49
C ALA A 38 4.48 -5.95 -9.26
N ARG A 39 5.44 -5.15 -8.77
CA ARG A 39 5.23 -4.25 -7.62
C ARG A 39 4.22 -3.14 -7.90
N VAL A 40 4.20 -2.61 -9.13
CA VAL A 40 3.15 -1.65 -9.55
C VAL A 40 1.77 -2.31 -9.46
N VAL A 41 1.62 -3.52 -10.00
CA VAL A 41 0.34 -4.25 -9.98
C VAL A 41 -0.10 -4.54 -8.54
N GLU A 42 0.81 -4.97 -7.67
CA GLU A 42 0.51 -5.21 -6.25
C GLU A 42 0.06 -3.92 -5.54
N ALA A 43 0.74 -2.79 -5.75
CA ALA A 43 0.34 -1.50 -5.20
C ALA A 43 -1.04 -1.04 -5.70
N GLN A 44 -1.33 -1.27 -6.99
CA GLN A 44 -2.63 -0.99 -7.59
C GLN A 44 -3.74 -1.87 -7.00
N ALA A 45 -3.47 -3.17 -6.83
CA ALA A 45 -4.42 -4.09 -6.21
C ALA A 45 -4.76 -3.67 -4.77
N LEU A 46 -3.74 -3.26 -3.99
CA LEU A 46 -3.93 -2.72 -2.65
C LEU A 46 -4.81 -1.47 -2.65
N ALA A 47 -4.55 -0.52 -3.56
CA ALA A 47 -5.37 0.67 -3.71
C ALA A 47 -6.82 0.33 -4.07
N THR A 48 -7.04 -0.59 -5.01
CA THR A 48 -8.37 -1.05 -5.42
C THR A 48 -9.12 -1.72 -4.27
N ALA A 49 -8.46 -2.59 -3.50
CA ALA A 49 -9.07 -3.23 -2.34
C ALA A 49 -9.51 -2.20 -1.30
N ALA A 50 -8.66 -1.23 -0.99
CA ALA A 50 -8.99 -0.15 -0.06
C ALA A 50 -10.15 0.73 -0.58
N LEU A 51 -10.19 1.08 -1.88
CA LEU A 51 -11.31 1.83 -2.45
C LEU A 51 -12.62 1.06 -2.41
N HIS A 52 -12.61 -0.23 -2.74
CA HIS A 52 -13.82 -1.07 -2.64
C HIS A 52 -14.33 -1.14 -1.21
N LEU A 53 -13.43 -1.29 -0.24
CA LEU A 53 -13.80 -1.25 1.16
C LEU A 53 -14.37 0.11 1.57
N PHE A 54 -13.77 1.22 1.13
CA PHE A 54 -14.29 2.57 1.39
C PHE A 54 -15.73 2.71 0.88
N LEU A 55 -15.99 2.30 -0.36
CA LEU A 55 -17.32 2.35 -0.97
C LEU A 55 -18.31 1.41 -0.29
N ALA A 56 -17.86 0.27 0.24
CA ALA A 56 -18.70 -0.62 1.03
C ALA A 56 -19.10 0.02 2.35
N LEU A 57 -18.14 0.64 3.06
CA LEU A 57 -18.38 1.34 4.32
C LEU A 57 -19.33 2.53 4.13
N GLU A 58 -19.16 3.35 3.10
CA GLU A 58 -20.06 4.49 2.79
C GLU A 58 -21.54 4.09 2.65
N ARG A 59 -21.82 2.83 2.31
CA ARG A 59 -23.19 2.31 2.14
C ARG A 59 -23.79 1.75 3.43
N GLU A 60 -23.00 1.59 4.49
CA GLU A 60 -23.48 1.11 5.79
C GLU A 60 -24.27 2.21 6.52
N VAL A 61 -25.31 1.84 7.27
CA VAL A 61 -25.98 2.77 8.20
C VAL A 61 -25.26 2.68 9.55
N PRO A 62 -24.49 3.71 9.95
CA PRO A 62 -23.66 3.61 11.15
C PRO A 62 -24.49 3.72 12.42
N ARG A 63 -24.22 2.83 13.38
CA ARG A 63 -24.74 2.96 14.76
C ARG A 63 -23.99 4.02 15.56
N ASP A 64 -22.70 4.22 15.24
CA ASP A 64 -21.84 5.25 15.80
C ASP A 64 -21.16 6.03 14.66
N PRO A 65 -21.62 7.26 14.37
CA PRO A 65 -21.07 8.10 13.31
C PRO A 65 -19.58 8.44 13.49
N SER A 66 -19.10 8.62 14.73
CA SER A 66 -17.72 9.03 14.97
C SER A 66 -16.73 7.92 14.63
N THR A 67 -16.99 6.71 15.11
CA THR A 67 -16.21 5.52 14.76
C THR A 67 -16.30 5.22 13.27
N HIS A 68 -17.47 5.42 12.65
CA HIS A 68 -17.65 5.22 11.22
C HIS A 68 -16.81 6.18 10.37
N LEU A 69 -16.83 7.49 10.68
CA LEU A 69 -16.01 8.49 9.99
C LEU A 69 -14.51 8.24 10.18
N PHE A 70 -14.09 7.77 11.36
CA PHE A 70 -12.71 7.39 11.60
C PHE A 70 -12.28 6.21 10.69
N ARG A 71 -13.14 5.19 10.54
CA ARG A 71 -12.89 4.05 9.64
C ARG A 71 -12.76 4.49 8.19
N LEU A 72 -13.71 5.29 7.70
CA LEU A 72 -13.67 5.86 6.36
C LEU A 72 -12.37 6.66 6.13
N GLY A 73 -12.00 7.51 7.08
CA GLY A 73 -10.76 8.28 7.01
C GLY A 73 -9.50 7.42 6.94
N CYS A 74 -9.43 6.33 7.70
CA CYS A 74 -8.30 5.40 7.66
C CYS A 74 -8.22 4.63 6.33
N VAL A 75 -9.35 4.13 5.83
CA VAL A 75 -9.39 3.41 4.56
C VAL A 75 -9.07 4.35 3.38
N ALA A 76 -9.57 5.58 3.40
CA ALA A 76 -9.24 6.59 2.40
C ALA A 76 -7.73 6.93 2.39
N ARG A 77 -7.12 7.11 3.56
CA ARG A 77 -5.65 7.30 3.65
C ARG A 77 -4.88 6.10 3.13
N THR A 78 -5.39 4.89 3.36
CA THR A 78 -4.79 3.65 2.87
C THR A 78 -4.83 3.57 1.35
N ALA A 79 -5.99 3.82 0.75
CA ALA A 79 -6.14 3.88 -0.70
C ALA A 79 -5.20 4.92 -1.31
N LYS A 80 -5.13 6.11 -0.71
CA LYS A 80 -4.26 7.20 -1.19
C LYS A 80 -2.78 6.83 -1.15
N ALA A 81 -2.28 6.32 -0.03
CA ALA A 81 -0.88 5.92 0.08
C ALA A 81 -0.51 4.80 -0.90
N ALA A 82 -1.40 3.82 -1.11
CA ALA A 82 -1.20 2.76 -2.09
C ALA A 82 -1.16 3.28 -3.54
N GLN A 83 -2.02 4.25 -3.87
CA GLN A 83 -1.99 4.94 -5.17
C GLN A 83 -0.69 5.73 -5.37
N ASP A 84 -0.24 6.47 -4.36
CA ASP A 84 0.99 7.24 -4.43
C ASP A 84 2.21 6.33 -4.55
N ALA A 85 2.25 5.23 -3.80
CA ALA A 85 3.28 4.21 -3.94
C ALA A 85 3.27 3.59 -5.35
N SER A 86 2.10 3.31 -5.93
CA SER A 86 1.99 2.84 -7.32
C SER A 86 2.54 3.86 -8.32
N ALA A 87 2.33 5.16 -8.11
CA ALA A 87 2.84 6.21 -8.97
C ALA A 87 4.38 6.26 -8.91
N GLU A 88 4.95 6.18 -7.71
CA GLU A 88 6.40 6.14 -7.50
C GLU A 88 7.03 4.90 -8.15
N LEU A 89 6.42 3.72 -8.01
CA LEU A 89 6.90 2.50 -8.66
C LEU A 89 6.80 2.57 -10.19
N THR A 90 5.81 3.29 -10.72
CA THR A 90 5.68 3.53 -12.16
C THR A 90 6.77 4.48 -12.66
N ALA A 91 7.12 5.50 -11.87
CA ALA A 91 8.26 6.38 -12.15
C ALA A 91 9.58 5.59 -12.11
N ALA A 92 9.74 4.69 -11.13
CA ALA A 92 10.88 3.78 -11.04
C ALA A 92 10.99 2.89 -12.29
N LEU A 93 9.89 2.30 -12.75
CA LEU A 93 9.81 1.45 -13.95
C LEU A 93 10.24 2.21 -15.20
N THR A 94 9.64 3.39 -15.40
CA THR A 94 9.97 4.27 -16.53
C THR A 94 11.46 4.58 -16.54
N ARG A 95 12.01 4.92 -15.36
CA ARG A 95 13.42 5.25 -15.23
C ARG A 95 14.34 4.06 -15.46
N ALA A 96 13.95 2.86 -15.03
CA ALA A 96 14.71 1.64 -15.28
C ALA A 96 14.78 1.32 -16.77
N ILE A 97 13.67 1.46 -17.50
CA ILE A 97 13.60 1.26 -18.96
C ILE A 97 14.49 2.29 -19.68
N GLU A 98 14.39 3.57 -19.34
CA GLU A 98 15.26 4.62 -19.90
C GLU A 98 16.75 4.36 -19.64
N ASN A 99 17.11 3.84 -18.47
CA ASN A 99 18.49 3.49 -18.14
C ASN A 99 18.96 2.28 -18.97
N GLN A 100 18.09 1.29 -19.16
CA GLN A 100 18.40 0.10 -19.97
C GLN A 100 18.61 0.47 -21.44
N GLN A 101 17.73 1.30 -22.02
CA GLN A 101 17.86 1.80 -23.39
C GLN A 101 19.17 2.58 -23.56
N ARG A 102 19.47 3.54 -22.67
CA ARG A 102 20.73 4.28 -22.74
C ARG A 102 21.96 3.40 -22.63
N ARG A 103 21.92 2.31 -21.85
CA ARG A 103 23.03 1.33 -21.79
C ARG A 103 23.18 0.52 -23.07
N ALA A 104 22.08 0.20 -23.74
CA ALA A 104 22.11 -0.47 -25.04
C ALA A 104 22.65 0.46 -26.14
N ASP A 105 22.32 1.75 -26.09
CA ASP A 105 22.74 2.76 -27.08
C ASP A 105 24.16 3.31 -26.83
N ALA A 106 24.63 3.28 -25.58
CA ALA A 106 25.94 3.81 -25.20
C ALA A 106 27.07 2.81 -25.48
N ALA A 107 27.62 2.85 -26.70
CA ALA A 107 28.85 2.13 -27.03
C ALA A 107 30.13 2.80 -26.45
N THR A 108 30.11 4.09 -26.06
CA THR A 108 31.37 4.85 -25.85
C THR A 108 31.36 5.99 -24.83
N SER A 109 30.28 6.28 -24.08
CA SER A 109 30.30 7.42 -23.15
C SER A 109 29.62 7.15 -21.81
N SER A 110 30.22 7.71 -20.75
CA SER A 110 29.81 7.48 -19.36
C SER A 110 28.52 8.24 -19.04
N PRO A 111 27.47 7.57 -18.53
CA PRO A 111 26.18 8.23 -18.29
C PRO A 111 26.26 9.16 -17.07
N VAL A 112 26.03 10.45 -17.30
CA VAL A 112 25.88 11.45 -16.24
C VAL A 112 24.51 11.28 -15.55
N LEU A 113 24.51 11.03 -14.24
CA LEU A 113 23.32 10.83 -13.40
C LEU A 113 22.93 12.16 -12.71
N LEU A 114 22.01 12.91 -13.31
CA LEU A 114 21.41 14.13 -12.72
C LEU A 114 19.93 13.96 -12.30
N ARG A 115 19.36 12.75 -12.39
CA ARG A 115 17.95 12.47 -12.08
C ARG A 115 17.84 11.40 -11.00
N PRO A 116 16.70 11.32 -10.28
CA PRO A 116 16.47 10.28 -9.30
C PRO A 116 16.70 8.88 -9.90
N THR A 117 17.32 8.00 -9.11
CA THR A 117 17.52 6.60 -9.48
C THR A 117 16.21 5.82 -9.31
N PRO A 118 16.02 4.71 -10.06
CA PRO A 118 14.89 3.81 -9.79
C PRO A 118 14.77 3.42 -8.31
N GLN A 119 15.90 3.22 -7.62
CA GLN A 119 15.93 2.87 -6.21
C GLN A 119 15.42 3.99 -5.29
N GLN A 120 15.63 5.27 -5.64
CA GLN A 120 15.09 6.39 -4.86
C GLN A 120 13.56 6.43 -4.92
N PHE A 121 12.98 6.15 -6.08
CA PHE A 121 11.53 6.03 -6.22
C PHE A 121 10.98 4.81 -5.46
N VAL A 122 11.68 3.67 -5.50
CA VAL A 122 11.32 2.48 -4.72
C VAL A 122 11.34 2.75 -3.21
N ALA A 123 12.36 3.48 -2.73
CA ALA A 123 12.44 3.88 -1.33
C ALA A 123 11.27 4.81 -0.94
N SER A 124 10.95 5.81 -1.77
CA SER A 124 9.78 6.68 -1.60
C SER A 124 8.48 5.86 -1.49
N ALA A 125 8.28 4.90 -2.40
CA ALA A 125 7.13 4.01 -2.37
C ALA A 125 7.05 3.18 -1.08
N ALA A 126 8.18 2.65 -0.59
CA ALA A 126 8.22 1.89 0.65
C ALA A 126 7.85 2.75 1.88
N ASP A 127 8.29 4.01 1.91
CA ASP A 127 8.00 4.93 3.00
C ASP A 127 6.54 5.38 3.01
N LEU A 128 5.92 5.55 1.83
CA LEU A 128 4.48 5.81 1.71
C LEU A 128 3.64 4.66 2.30
N LEU A 129 4.10 3.41 2.17
CA LEU A 129 3.41 2.23 2.73
C LEU A 129 3.69 2.01 4.22
N ASP A 130 4.72 2.65 4.79
CA ASP A 130 5.16 2.44 6.19
C ASP A 130 4.11 2.88 7.22
N GLY A 131 3.30 3.89 6.88
CA GLY A 131 2.24 4.40 7.74
C GLY A 131 0.99 3.51 7.80
N LEU A 132 0.83 2.54 6.89
CA LEU A 132 -0.41 1.77 6.75
C LEU A 132 -0.67 0.77 7.87
N PRO A 133 0.32 -0.03 8.33
CA PRO A 133 0.10 -0.97 9.43
C PRO A 133 -0.40 -0.29 10.71
N ALA A 134 0.14 0.89 11.03
CA ALA A 134 -0.29 1.65 12.21
C ALA A 134 -1.74 2.13 12.11
N LEU A 135 -2.20 2.50 10.91
CA LEU A 135 -3.60 2.87 10.65
C LEU A 135 -4.52 1.66 10.79
N CYS A 136 -4.12 0.49 10.27
CA CYS A 136 -4.88 -0.76 10.41
C CYS A 136 -4.98 -1.22 11.88
N ASP A 137 -3.90 -1.09 12.66
CA ASP A 137 -3.90 -1.46 14.07
C ASP A 137 -4.73 -0.50 14.95
N ALA A 138 -4.88 0.76 14.54
CA ALA A 138 -5.82 1.68 15.17
C ALA A 138 -7.28 1.24 14.93
N LEU A 139 -7.61 0.83 13.70
CA LEU A 139 -8.94 0.33 13.36
C LEU A 139 -9.32 -0.95 14.09
N ARG A 140 -8.35 -1.85 14.34
CA ARG A 140 -8.57 -3.06 15.12
C ARG A 140 -8.90 -2.77 16.58
N ARG A 141 -8.19 -1.83 17.21
CA ARG A 141 -8.36 -1.49 18.63
C ARG A 141 -9.71 -0.85 18.93
N ASP A 142 -10.25 -0.05 18.01
CA ASP A 142 -11.58 0.54 18.16
C ASP A 142 -12.72 -0.49 18.10
N HIS A 143 -12.49 -1.67 17.52
CA HIS A 143 -13.48 -2.75 17.44
C HIS A 143 -13.42 -3.76 18.58
N GLN A 144 -12.42 -3.69 19.45
CA GLN A 144 -12.32 -4.64 20.55
C GLN A 144 -13.31 -4.24 21.66
N PRO A 145 -14.31 -5.09 22.00
CA PRO A 145 -15.21 -4.77 23.10
C PRO A 145 -14.40 -4.61 24.39
N PRO A 146 -14.80 -3.70 25.31
CA PRO A 146 -14.13 -3.55 26.59
C PRO A 146 -14.07 -4.91 27.28
N ALA A 147 -12.87 -5.32 27.71
CA ALA A 147 -12.69 -6.57 28.44
C ALA A 147 -13.70 -6.60 29.60
N ALA A 148 -14.49 -7.67 29.67
CA ALA A 148 -15.45 -7.84 30.75
C ALA A 148 -14.71 -7.70 32.09
N PRO A 149 -15.26 -6.94 33.06
CA PRO A 149 -14.60 -6.76 34.35
C PRO A 149 -14.35 -8.13 34.97
N ALA A 150 -13.11 -8.38 35.38
CA ALA A 150 -12.74 -9.60 36.06
C ALA A 150 -13.64 -9.77 37.30
N PRO A 151 -14.13 -10.99 37.59
CA PRO A 151 -14.96 -11.21 38.77
C PRO A 151 -14.17 -10.82 40.01
N ALA A 152 -14.75 -9.91 40.80
CA ALA A 152 -14.21 -9.52 42.09
C ALA A 152 -14.07 -10.77 42.97
N ARG A 153 -12.86 -11.01 43.48
CA ARG A 153 -12.59 -12.02 44.50
C ARG A 153 -12.84 -11.45 45.89
#